data_AF-A0A6G7PFK2-F1
#
_entry.id   AF-A0A6G7PFK2-F1
#
_cell.length_a   1.000
_cell.length_b   1.000
_cell.length_c   1.000
_cell.angle_alpha   90.00
_cell.angle_beta   90.00
_cell.angle_gamma   90.00
#
_symmetry.space_group_name_H-M   'P 1'
#
loop_
_entity.id
_entity.type
_entity.pdbx_description
1 polymer ?
#
loop_
_entity_poly.entity_id
_entity_poly.type
_entity_poly.pdbx_seq_one_letter_code
_entity_poly.pdbx_strand_id
1 'polypeptide(L)'
;MLTSLLPTRQGPRFALLESGVTLFAALCWKVLAFAMYAEGYDLDDSAPAQVTGDEDIAALALLFGLSVPVTWLLRLIPWQPLRTATDAIIALRLVAVVLLSAVMFAGLLTGVRVPLVEWRF
;
A
#
# COMPACT_ATOMS: atom_id res chain seq x y z
N MET A 1 -35.50 -13.30 2.40
CA MET A 1 -34.31 -13.92 3.03
C MET A 1 -33.07 -13.34 2.36
N LEU A 2 -32.54 -12.21 2.85
CA LEU A 2 -31.43 -11.47 2.22
C LEU A 2 -30.62 -10.75 3.32
N THR A 3 -30.29 -11.45 4.41
CA THR A 3 -29.70 -10.83 5.62
C THR A 3 -28.49 -11.58 6.20
N SER A 4 -27.82 -12.47 5.46
CA SER A 4 -26.67 -13.22 6.01
C SER A 4 -25.27 -12.74 5.59
N LEU A 5 -25.16 -11.66 4.82
CA LEU A 5 -23.85 -11.05 4.47
C LEU A 5 -23.48 -9.90 5.42
N LEU A 6 -23.87 -9.96 6.68
CA LEU A 6 -23.31 -9.04 7.66
C LEU A 6 -21.86 -9.47 7.92
N PRO A 7 -20.85 -8.65 7.57
CA PRO A 7 -19.47 -8.99 7.87
C PRO A 7 -19.36 -9.17 9.38
N THR A 8 -19.01 -10.39 9.77
CA THR A 8 -18.63 -10.74 11.14
C THR A 8 -17.66 -9.69 11.65
N ARG A 9 -18.00 -9.03 12.76
CA ARG A 9 -17.17 -8.03 13.45
C ARG A 9 -15.70 -8.46 13.40
N GLN A 10 -14.90 -7.76 12.61
CA GLN A 10 -13.46 -7.96 12.65
C GLN A 10 -12.98 -7.46 14.02
N GLY A 11 -12.49 -8.38 14.84
CA GLY A 11 -12.11 -8.07 16.22
C GLY A 11 -10.99 -7.01 16.27
N PRO A 12 -10.79 -6.35 17.42
CA PRO A 12 -9.73 -5.34 17.59
C PRO A 12 -8.33 -5.84 17.23
N ARG A 13 -8.10 -7.16 17.34
CA ARG A 13 -6.85 -7.82 16.95
C ARG A 13 -6.58 -7.77 15.44
N PHE A 14 -7.61 -7.87 14.61
CA PHE A 14 -7.45 -7.83 13.14
C PHE A 14 -6.93 -6.47 12.69
N ALA A 15 -7.55 -5.39 13.17
CA ALA A 15 -7.12 -4.03 12.83
C ALA A 15 -5.69 -3.72 13.30
N LEU A 16 -5.26 -4.26 14.45
CA LEU A 16 -3.88 -4.13 14.93
C LEU A 16 -2.88 -4.87 14.01
N LEU A 17 -3.17 -6.13 13.67
CA LEU A 17 -2.34 -6.91 12.76
C LEU A 17 -2.24 -6.25 11.39
N GLU A 18 -3.38 -5.83 10.85
CA GLU A 18 -3.44 -5.12 9.58
C GLU A 18 -2.60 -3.83 9.61
N SER A 19 -2.75 -3.01 10.66
CA SER A 19 -1.98 -1.77 10.79
C SER A 19 -0.48 -2.06 10.83
N GLY A 20 -0.07 -3.12 11.54
CA GLY A 20 1.32 -3.55 11.59
C GLY A 20 1.87 -3.96 10.23
N VAL A 21 1.11 -4.80 9.49
CA VAL A 21 1.49 -5.25 8.14
C VAL A 21 1.56 -4.08 7.16
N THR A 22 0.55 -3.20 7.16
CA THR A 22 0.48 -2.05 6.27
C THR A 22 1.62 -1.06 6.51
N LEU A 23 1.92 -0.73 7.77
CA LEU A 23 3.02 0.17 8.11
C LEU A 23 4.39 -0.46 7.77
N PHE A 24 4.57 -1.75 8.05
CA PHE A 24 5.80 -2.46 7.71
C PHE A 24 6.01 -2.48 6.18
N ALA A 25 4.99 -2.84 5.41
CA ALA A 25 5.04 -2.83 3.96
C ALA A 25 5.32 -1.43 3.40
N ALA A 26 4.65 -0.38 3.91
CA ALA A 26 4.90 0.99 3.52
C ALA A 26 6.37 1.41 3.79
N LEU A 27 6.95 1.00 4.92
CA LEU A 27 8.36 1.26 5.21
C LEU A 27 9.29 0.53 4.23
N CYS A 28 9.01 -0.74 3.94
CA CYS A 28 9.76 -1.50 2.92
C CYS A 28 9.67 -0.85 1.54
N TRP A 29 8.49 -0.40 1.12
CA TRP A 29 8.30 0.30 -0.14
C TRP A 29 9.06 1.63 -0.16
N LYS A 30 9.12 2.37 0.95
CA LYS A 30 9.95 3.58 1.02
C LYS A 30 11.43 3.31 0.87
N VAL A 31 11.94 2.25 1.51
CA VAL A 31 13.34 1.84 1.36
C VAL A 31 13.62 1.41 -0.07
N LEU A 32 12.69 0.68 -0.70
CA LEU A 32 12.80 0.28 -2.11
C LEU A 32 12.84 1.50 -3.05
N ALA A 33 11.94 2.46 -2.88
CA ALA A 33 11.94 3.70 -3.65
C ALA A 33 13.26 4.47 -3.48
N PHE A 34 13.78 4.55 -2.26
CA PHE A 34 15.07 5.19 -2.00
C PHE A 34 16.23 4.46 -2.71
N ALA A 35 16.24 3.12 -2.69
CA ALA A 35 17.26 2.34 -3.38
C ALA A 35 17.22 2.58 -4.90
N MET A 36 16.02 2.56 -5.50
CA MET A 36 15.83 2.86 -6.92
C MET A 36 16.28 4.28 -7.28
N TYR A 37 15.96 5.26 -6.43
CA TYR A 37 16.43 6.64 -6.60
C TYR A 37 17.96 6.72 -6.55
N ALA A 38 18.58 6.08 -5.56
CA ALA A 38 20.03 6.10 -5.39
C ALA A 38 20.76 5.41 -6.56
N GLU A 39 20.24 4.28 -7.07
CA GLU A 39 20.77 3.63 -8.26
C GLU A 39 20.60 4.48 -9.53
N GLY A 40 19.51 5.22 -9.64
CA GLY A 40 19.26 6.13 -10.77
C GLY A 40 20.14 7.38 -10.74
N TYR A 41 20.53 7.86 -9.56
CA TYR A 41 21.39 9.04 -9.39
C TYR A 41 22.85 8.80 -9.83
N ASP A 42 23.31 7.56 -9.81
CA ASP A 42 24.70 7.17 -10.13
C ASP A 42 24.91 6.87 -11.63
N LEU A 43 23.93 7.20 -12.48
CA LEU A 43 24.01 6.99 -13.93
C LEU A 43 24.63 8.21 -14.62
N ASP A 44 25.69 7.95 -15.37
CA ASP A 44 26.30 8.84 -16.37
C ASP A 44 25.20 9.48 -17.26
N ASP A 45 25.23 10.80 -17.45
CA ASP A 45 24.26 11.56 -18.25
C ASP A 45 24.11 11.04 -19.71
N SER A 46 25.07 10.22 -20.17
CA SER A 46 25.06 9.58 -21.48
C SER A 46 24.29 8.25 -21.53
N ALA A 47 23.91 7.68 -20.39
CA ALA A 47 23.12 6.46 -20.32
C ALA A 47 21.64 6.74 -20.68
N PRO A 48 20.95 5.81 -21.37
CA PRO A 48 19.54 5.99 -21.69
C PRO A 48 18.74 6.19 -20.40
N ALA A 49 17.94 7.26 -20.37
CA ALA A 49 17.13 7.64 -19.20
C ALA A 49 16.37 6.43 -18.65
N GLN A 50 16.74 5.98 -17.45
CA GLN A 50 15.96 4.96 -16.77
C GLN A 50 14.63 5.58 -16.38
N VAL A 51 13.54 4.95 -16.81
CA VAL A 51 12.20 5.39 -16.42
C VAL A 51 12.08 5.23 -14.89
N THR A 52 11.85 6.33 -14.20
CA THR A 52 11.81 6.48 -12.73
C THR A 52 10.44 6.08 -12.16
N GLY A 53 10.39 5.00 -11.38
CA GLY A 53 9.18 4.53 -10.67
C GLY A 53 9.26 4.69 -9.15
N ASP A 54 10.37 5.24 -8.67
CA ASP A 54 10.63 5.51 -7.26
C ASP A 54 9.64 6.50 -6.67
N GLU A 55 9.27 7.55 -7.42
CA GLU A 55 8.28 8.55 -6.98
C GLU A 55 6.90 7.93 -6.73
N ASP A 56 6.45 7.04 -7.62
CA ASP A 56 5.16 6.35 -7.48
C ASP A 56 5.15 5.39 -6.30
N ILE A 57 6.20 4.59 -6.13
CA ILE A 57 6.36 3.69 -4.98
C ILE A 57 6.42 4.51 -3.68
N ALA A 58 7.13 5.63 -3.71
CA ALA A 58 7.21 6.59 -2.62
C ALA A 58 5.84 7.18 -2.25
N ALA A 59 5.02 7.53 -3.23
CA ALA A 59 3.68 8.07 -3.03
C ALA A 59 2.73 7.00 -2.47
N LEU A 60 2.78 5.77 -3.00
CA LEU A 60 2.01 4.63 -2.47
C LEU A 60 2.36 4.35 -1.01
N ALA A 61 3.65 4.31 -0.67
CA ALA A 61 4.09 4.10 0.71
C ALA A 61 3.50 5.15 1.66
N LEU A 62 3.50 6.44 1.27
CA LEU A 62 2.91 7.51 2.06
C LEU A 62 1.38 7.38 2.16
N LEU A 63 0.71 7.10 1.03
CA LEU A 63 -0.75 6.93 0.98
C LEU A 63 -1.21 5.84 1.95
N PHE A 64 -0.59 4.67 1.87
CA PHE A 64 -0.93 3.54 2.74
C PHE A 64 -0.53 3.81 4.20
N GLY A 65 0.64 4.41 4.45
CA GLY A 65 1.07 4.81 5.78
C GLY A 65 0.10 5.79 6.46
N LEU A 66 -0.36 6.82 5.74
CA LEU A 66 -1.31 7.82 6.23
C LEU A 66 -2.73 7.28 6.37
N SER A 67 -3.10 6.29 5.57
CA SER A 67 -4.44 5.70 5.68
C SER A 67 -4.65 5.03 7.06
N VAL A 68 -3.60 4.50 7.70
CA VAL A 68 -3.67 3.81 8.99
C VAL A 68 -4.21 4.74 10.10
N PRO A 69 -3.56 5.87 10.44
CA PRO A 69 -4.08 6.77 11.46
C PRO A 69 -5.46 7.32 11.11
N VAL A 70 -5.77 7.57 9.83
CA VAL A 70 -7.12 7.99 9.40
C VAL A 70 -8.16 6.93 9.75
N THR A 71 -7.92 5.66 9.43
CA THR A 71 -8.84 4.57 9.79
C THR A 71 -8.98 4.37 11.30
N TRP A 72 -7.93 4.63 12.08
CA TRP A 72 -8.01 4.60 13.54
C TRP A 72 -8.89 5.73 14.10
N LEU A 73 -8.72 6.96 13.60
CA LEU A 73 -9.55 8.10 13.98
C LEU A 73 -11.03 7.86 13.67
N LEU A 74 -11.33 7.31 12.49
CA LEU A 74 -12.71 6.99 12.10
C LEU A 74 -13.38 5.95 13.02
N ARG A 75 -12.61 5.00 13.58
CA ARG A 75 -13.15 3.99 14.51
C ARG A 75 -13.50 4.54 15.89
N LEU A 76 -12.93 5.68 16.29
CA LEU A 76 -13.27 6.33 17.57
C LEU A 76 -14.71 6.85 17.56
N ILE A 77 -15.25 7.20 16.38
CA ILE A 77 -16.60 7.73 16.23
C ILE A 77 -17.63 6.65 16.63
N PRO A 78 -18.60 6.94 17.52
CA PRO A 78 -19.58 5.97 18.01
C PRO A 78 -20.74 5.74 17.02
N TRP A 79 -20.49 5.83 15.71
CA TRP A 79 -21.50 5.64 14.67
C TRP A 79 -21.32 4.27 14.00
N GLN A 80 -22.28 3.38 14.21
CA GLN A 80 -22.19 1.98 13.79
C GLN A 80 -21.97 1.75 12.27
N PRO A 81 -22.69 2.41 11.34
CA PRO A 81 -22.44 2.23 9.91
C PRO A 81 -21.04 2.69 9.48
N LEU A 82 -20.54 3.80 10.06
CA LEU A 82 -19.19 4.28 9.79
C LEU A 82 -18.14 3.28 10.25
N ARG A 83 -18.32 2.64 11.41
CA ARG A 83 -17.41 1.59 11.89
C ARG A 83 -17.40 0.39 10.95
N THR A 84 -18.55 -0.08 10.48
CA THR A 84 -18.63 -1.19 9.53
C THR A 84 -17.95 -0.86 8.20
N ALA A 85 -18.17 0.36 7.68
CA ALA A 85 -17.47 0.84 6.48
C ALA A 85 -15.95 0.91 6.71
N THR A 86 -15.52 1.39 7.87
CA THR A 86 -14.09 1.50 8.20
C THR A 86 -13.43 0.14 8.33
N ASP A 87 -14.09 -0.84 8.96
CA ASP A 87 -13.57 -2.21 9.04
C ASP A 87 -13.46 -2.84 7.63
N ALA A 88 -14.41 -2.59 6.73
CA ALA A 88 -14.31 -3.03 5.33
C ALA A 88 -13.14 -2.37 4.59
N ILE A 89 -12.90 -1.07 4.80
CA ILE A 89 -11.74 -0.35 4.24
C ILE A 89 -10.43 -0.95 4.75
N ILE A 90 -10.33 -1.27 6.05
CA ILE A 90 -9.16 -1.92 6.64
C ILE A 90 -8.88 -3.26 5.96
N ALA A 91 -9.91 -4.08 5.77
CA ALA A 91 -9.79 -5.36 5.09
C ALA A 91 -9.33 -5.20 3.62
N LEU A 92 -9.95 -4.28 2.88
CA LEU A 92 -9.59 -3.99 1.50
C LEU A 92 -8.15 -3.48 1.38
N ARG A 93 -7.74 -2.61 2.30
CA ARG A 93 -6.38 -2.08 2.38
C ARG A 93 -5.36 -3.20 2.54
N LEU A 94 -5.60 -4.14 3.45
CA LEU A 94 -4.70 -5.28 3.64
C LEU A 94 -4.53 -6.08 2.35
N VAL A 95 -5.64 -6.38 1.66
CA VAL A 95 -5.61 -7.09 0.37
C VAL A 95 -4.80 -6.30 -0.65
N ALA A 96 -5.03 -4.99 -0.77
CA ALA A 96 -4.29 -4.14 -1.69
C ALA A 96 -2.78 -4.11 -1.38
N VAL A 97 -2.40 -3.98 -0.10
CA VAL A 97 -0.99 -3.99 0.33
C VAL A 97 -0.32 -5.32 -0.04
N VAL A 98 -0.98 -6.44 0.20
CA VAL A 98 -0.44 -7.77 -0.12
C VAL A 98 -0.27 -7.94 -1.63
N LEU A 99 -1.28 -7.56 -2.41
CA LEU A 99 -1.23 -7.67 -3.88
C LEU A 99 -0.15 -6.76 -4.47
N LEU A 100 -0.08 -5.49 -4.04
CA LEU A 100 0.95 -4.56 -4.52
C LEU A 100 2.36 -5.04 -4.14
N SER A 101 2.55 -5.54 -2.92
CA SER A 101 3.83 -6.12 -2.50
C SER A 101 4.22 -7.32 -3.37
N ALA A 102 3.27 -8.19 -3.71
CA ALA A 102 3.50 -9.33 -4.59
C ALA A 102 3.87 -8.89 -6.01
N VAL A 103 3.21 -7.87 -6.55
CA VAL A 103 3.54 -7.30 -7.87
C VAL A 103 4.93 -6.67 -7.88
N MET A 104 5.27 -5.87 -6.86
CA MET A 104 6.61 -5.28 -6.73
C MET A 104 7.68 -6.37 -6.63
N PHE A 105 7.44 -7.39 -5.82
CA PHE A 105 8.34 -8.53 -5.67
C PHE A 105 8.52 -9.32 -6.96
N ALA A 106 7.44 -9.57 -7.70
CA ALA A 106 7.50 -10.22 -9.01
C ALA A 106 8.28 -9.37 -10.04
N GLY A 107 8.10 -8.04 -10.00
CA GLY A 107 8.87 -7.11 -10.81
C GLY A 107 10.38 -7.17 -10.52
N LEU A 108 10.75 -7.26 -9.24
CA LEU A 108 12.14 -7.44 -8.82
C LEU A 108 12.74 -8.77 -9.29
N LEU A 109 11.98 -9.87 -9.21
CA LEU A 109 12.48 -11.20 -9.61
C LEU A 109 12.63 -11.37 -11.12
N THR A 110 11.67 -10.84 -11.88
CA THR A 110 11.63 -11.04 -13.34
C THR A 110 12.39 -9.97 -14.10
N GLY A 111 12.70 -8.84 -13.47
CA GLY A 111 13.14 -7.62 -14.15
C GLY A 111 12.07 -7.01 -15.05
N VAL A 112 10.87 -7.62 -15.14
CA VAL A 112 9.75 -7.13 -15.93
C VAL A 112 9.05 -6.04 -15.14
N ARG A 113 9.09 -4.82 -15.70
CA ARG A 113 8.46 -3.66 -15.07
C ARG A 113 6.95 -3.72 -15.29
N VAL A 114 6.19 -4.03 -14.23
CA VAL A 114 4.73 -4.00 -14.26
C VAL A 114 4.27 -2.56 -14.09
N PRO A 115 3.48 -1.98 -15.01
CA PRO A 115 2.97 -0.63 -14.86
C PRO A 115 1.98 -0.58 -13.69
N LEU A 116 2.42 -0.06 -12.54
CA LEU A 116 1.61 0.06 -11.33
C LEU A 116 0.65 1.27 -11.40
N VAL A 117 1.04 2.33 -12.11
CA VAL A 117 0.24 3.53 -12.44
C VAL A 117 0.70 3.97 -13.85
N GLU A 118 -0.17 4.57 -14.66
CA GLU A 118 0.14 5.04 -16.03
C GLU A 118 1.46 5.82 -16.07
N TRP A 119 2.51 5.19 -16.59
CA TRP A 119 3.80 5.83 -16.81
C TRP A 119 3.62 6.85 -17.94
N ARG A 120 3.67 8.14 -17.59
CA ARG A 120 3.74 9.20 -18.59
C ARG A 120 5.17 9.24 -19.14
N PHE A 121 5.28 8.93 -20.43
CA PHE A 121 6.46 9.13 -21.26
C PHE A 121 6.69 10.62 -21.56
#